data_AF-A0A938YXS2-F1
#
_entry.id   AF-A0A938YXS2-F1
#
_cell.length_a   1.000
_cell.length_b   1.000
_cell.length_c   1.000
_cell.angle_alpha   90.00
_cell.angle_beta   90.00
_cell.angle_gamma   90.00
#
_symmetry.space_group_name_H-M   'P 1'
#
loop_
_entity.id
_entity.type
_entity.pdbx_description
1 polymer ?
#
loop_
_entity_poly.entity_id
_entity_poly.type
_entity_poly.pdbx_seq_one_letter_code
_entity_poly.pdbx_strand_id
1 'polypeptide(L)'
;FGESALYVMFFWSGIIGSVVQQTLIIPDLQDCVDDQEGYYLHMFAPTRAPEENTSPNQQASEKAGDIIKNVTDFVTGKSGQAEQGQSKSFYEQAKDQIALKAKELSDKAKTSTILQASVETMGQTDGILFFEELFFFWFKGRAQAAAYDKETKTFYRDTRNDINLLVDNEAGKISIASPGKPMEDVITSPDHVRLANPSSDNASLEIPQRIGQVELPNAGPNANAEMFSLDTQGNLTVHPIVLDCIKRNVEQQTGVPLLTNKVTDAFGAVEAIVTTSHPRIEYNIAERSITATGTPREIVYGASARAVVYVNRKTVLSNSHDLNVGLFQSIQFENGIIVYKPETNELLIWLRYHKDSILEQGDAAGLKATPTTYVNPETLCPEPAIDLEAIPNLEAGQASIITERVDNFNAAMEKMGPFQMFDTEKHRFIFYSIKKTPDCNPSAPDCCENRVKIIDKETGEVIDEPMIGNIEKTPTGVKFTTMGEDGQPNQHTLDFSAENGIPKVSYNGMPAETLLSARGPNGSFWYDPETGRWYPENAQLIPLSEAFRQGFDARHRDDCSVSTTGGGNSMSVQFGAAADMPFNLPSLPEQPVAMLLFVVSMLAVIVASRVEIEKRLRR
;
A
#
# COMPACT_ATOMS: atom_id res chain seq x y z
N PHE A 1 -2.26 -27.96 -56.16
CA PHE A 1 -2.89 -26.79 -55.50
C PHE A 1 -3.71 -27.21 -54.28
N GLY A 2 -3.16 -28.11 -53.45
CA GLY A 2 -3.80 -28.66 -52.25
C GLY A 2 -3.09 -28.28 -50.94
N GLU A 3 -2.16 -27.32 -50.97
CA GLU A 3 -1.38 -26.90 -49.78
C GLU A 3 -1.81 -25.53 -49.22
N SER A 4 -2.56 -24.73 -49.98
CA SER A 4 -3.09 -23.44 -49.50
C SER A 4 -4.39 -23.58 -48.68
N ALA A 5 -4.99 -24.77 -48.66
CA ALA A 5 -6.22 -25.06 -47.91
C ALA A 5 -5.97 -25.59 -46.49
N LEU A 6 -4.74 -26.01 -46.15
CA LEU A 6 -4.36 -26.44 -44.80
C LEU A 6 -3.96 -25.28 -43.87
N TYR A 7 -3.59 -24.11 -44.42
CA TYR A 7 -3.27 -22.91 -43.62
C TYR A 7 -4.48 -22.07 -43.19
N VAL A 8 -5.67 -22.37 -43.73
CA VAL A 8 -6.94 -21.69 -43.36
C VAL A 8 -7.57 -22.31 -42.10
N MET A 9 -7.09 -23.46 -41.60
CA MET A 9 -7.66 -24.14 -40.42
C MET A 9 -7.05 -23.79 -39.05
N PHE A 10 -6.06 -22.89 -38.93
CA PHE A 10 -5.44 -22.58 -37.63
C PHE A 10 -5.42 -21.10 -37.20
N PHE A 11 -6.07 -20.20 -37.94
CA PHE A 11 -6.04 -18.75 -37.62
C PHE A 11 -7.36 -18.15 -37.11
N TRP A 12 -8.39 -18.97 -36.85
CA TRP A 12 -9.71 -18.52 -36.37
C TRP A 12 -10.04 -18.87 -34.92
N SER A 13 -9.10 -19.50 -34.17
CA SER A 13 -9.34 -19.92 -32.78
C SER A 13 -9.34 -18.79 -31.75
N GLY A 14 -8.78 -17.61 -32.07
CA GLY A 14 -8.74 -16.48 -31.13
C GLY A 14 -10.06 -15.69 -31.04
N ILE A 15 -10.71 -15.43 -32.17
CA ILE A 15 -11.94 -14.63 -32.21
C ILE A 15 -13.17 -15.51 -31.92
N ILE A 16 -13.21 -16.74 -32.44
CA ILE A 16 -14.27 -17.70 -32.10
C ILE A 16 -14.08 -18.18 -30.64
N GLY A 17 -12.85 -18.29 -30.14
CA GLY A 17 -12.58 -18.64 -28.74
C GLY A 17 -13.20 -17.64 -27.75
N SER A 18 -13.08 -16.33 -28.02
CA SER A 18 -13.67 -15.29 -27.17
C SER A 18 -15.19 -15.25 -27.24
N VAL A 19 -15.78 -15.45 -28.42
CA VAL A 19 -17.26 -15.51 -28.57
C VAL A 19 -17.83 -16.79 -27.97
N VAL A 20 -17.20 -17.95 -28.17
CA VAL A 20 -17.60 -19.24 -27.57
C VAL A 20 -17.42 -19.21 -26.05
N GLN A 21 -16.33 -18.63 -25.53
CA GLN A 21 -16.17 -18.43 -24.09
C GLN A 21 -17.27 -17.53 -23.53
N GLN A 22 -17.60 -16.42 -24.19
CA GLN A 22 -18.61 -15.47 -23.70
C GLN A 22 -20.06 -15.94 -23.85
N THR A 23 -20.38 -16.80 -24.83
CA THR A 23 -21.78 -17.22 -25.09
C THR A 23 -22.10 -18.67 -24.72
N LEU A 24 -21.11 -19.55 -24.60
CA LEU A 24 -21.33 -20.96 -24.23
C LEU A 24 -20.74 -21.31 -22.85
N ILE A 25 -19.66 -20.66 -22.41
CA ILE A 25 -18.95 -21.03 -21.18
C ILE A 25 -19.33 -20.11 -20.00
N ILE A 26 -19.50 -18.80 -20.22
CA ILE A 26 -19.93 -17.87 -19.16
C ILE A 26 -21.31 -18.23 -18.55
N PRO A 27 -22.33 -18.67 -19.30
CA PRO A 27 -23.60 -19.10 -18.68
C PRO A 27 -23.47 -20.38 -17.84
N ASP A 28 -22.63 -21.34 -18.25
CA ASP A 28 -22.35 -22.56 -17.47
C ASP A 28 -21.39 -22.30 -16.29
N LEU A 29 -20.62 -21.19 -16.34
CA LEU A 29 -19.82 -20.69 -15.23
C LEU A 29 -20.62 -19.77 -14.29
N GLN A 30 -21.74 -19.19 -14.70
CA GLN A 30 -22.63 -18.43 -13.81
C GLN A 30 -23.28 -19.30 -12.73
N ASP A 31 -23.39 -20.61 -12.96
CA ASP A 31 -23.78 -21.59 -11.93
C ASP A 31 -22.58 -22.06 -11.07
N CYS A 32 -21.35 -21.62 -11.37
CA CYS A 32 -20.11 -21.95 -10.64
C CYS A 32 -19.35 -20.72 -10.10
N VAL A 33 -19.88 -19.51 -10.30
CA VAL A 33 -19.31 -18.24 -9.85
C VAL A 33 -20.24 -17.69 -8.80
N ASP A 34 -19.76 -17.68 -7.56
CA ASP A 34 -20.37 -16.97 -6.44
C ASP A 34 -20.46 -15.49 -6.83
N ASP A 35 -21.68 -14.96 -6.94
CA ASP A 35 -22.00 -13.63 -7.45
C ASP A 35 -21.78 -12.52 -6.41
N GLN A 36 -21.13 -12.83 -5.29
CA GLN A 36 -20.90 -11.89 -4.18
C GLN A 36 -19.44 -11.49 -3.93
N GLU A 37 -18.44 -12.10 -4.58
CA GLU A 37 -17.02 -11.83 -4.28
C GLU A 37 -16.19 -11.69 -5.57
N GLY A 38 -15.72 -10.49 -5.87
CA GLY A 38 -14.87 -10.24 -7.05
C GLY A 38 -13.42 -10.68 -6.85
N TYR A 39 -12.92 -11.55 -7.73
CA TYR A 39 -11.50 -11.75 -8.04
C TYR A 39 -11.33 -12.13 -9.53
N TYR A 40 -10.19 -11.79 -10.14
CA TYR A 40 -9.85 -12.11 -11.54
C TYR A 40 -8.64 -13.05 -11.66
N LEU A 41 -8.71 -13.95 -12.65
CA LEU A 41 -7.64 -14.85 -13.08
C LEU A 41 -6.93 -14.26 -14.32
N HIS A 42 -5.60 -14.17 -14.29
CA HIS A 42 -4.79 -13.96 -15.50
C HIS A 42 -4.52 -15.31 -16.18
N MET A 43 -4.88 -15.46 -17.46
CA MET A 43 -4.46 -16.63 -18.26
C MET A 43 -3.44 -16.20 -19.32
N PHE A 44 -2.23 -16.77 -19.26
CA PHE A 44 -1.25 -16.73 -20.34
C PHE A 44 -1.24 -18.07 -21.08
N ALA A 45 -1.30 -18.03 -22.41
CA ALA A 45 -1.02 -19.19 -23.26
C ALA A 45 0.42 -19.04 -23.81
N PRO A 46 1.36 -19.94 -23.48
CA PRO A 46 2.74 -19.81 -23.96
C PRO A 46 2.80 -20.12 -25.47
N THR A 47 3.47 -19.28 -26.25
CA THR A 47 3.91 -19.66 -27.61
C THR A 47 5.34 -20.17 -27.56
N ARG A 48 5.45 -21.51 -27.48
CA ARG A 48 6.60 -22.42 -27.76
C ARG A 48 8.01 -22.07 -27.24
N ALA A 49 8.71 -23.14 -26.82
CA ALA A 49 10.11 -23.12 -26.41
C ALA A 49 11.02 -22.47 -27.47
N PRO A 50 12.02 -21.66 -27.06
CA PRO A 50 12.95 -21.02 -27.96
C PRO A 50 13.95 -22.03 -28.54
N GLU A 51 14.18 -21.97 -29.86
CA GLU A 51 15.41 -22.51 -30.45
C GLU A 51 16.58 -21.58 -30.09
N GLU A 52 17.72 -22.17 -29.75
CA GLU A 52 18.93 -21.47 -29.34
C GLU A 52 19.46 -20.54 -30.43
N ASN A 53 19.88 -19.34 -30.00
CA ASN A 53 20.65 -18.33 -30.75
C ASN A 53 19.89 -17.34 -31.65
N THR A 54 18.82 -16.73 -31.14
CA THR A 54 18.48 -15.33 -31.46
C THR A 54 17.55 -14.77 -30.37
N SER A 55 17.68 -13.48 -30.01
CA SER A 55 16.86 -12.92 -28.92
C SER A 55 15.36 -13.01 -29.26
N PRO A 56 14.50 -13.57 -28.38
CA PRO A 56 13.05 -13.69 -28.61
C PRO A 56 12.34 -12.33 -28.78
N ASN A 57 12.95 -11.26 -28.27
CA ASN A 57 12.35 -9.92 -28.18
C ASN A 57 12.33 -9.15 -29.50
N GLN A 58 13.16 -9.50 -30.49
CA GLN A 58 13.21 -8.76 -31.76
C GLN A 58 12.16 -9.22 -32.79
N GLN A 59 11.84 -10.51 -32.86
CA GLN A 59 10.98 -11.04 -33.93
C GLN A 59 9.47 -10.80 -33.74
N ALA A 60 8.99 -10.61 -32.51
CA ALA A 60 7.57 -10.38 -32.23
C ALA A 60 7.16 -8.91 -32.50
N SER A 61 7.99 -7.94 -32.08
CA SER A 61 7.76 -6.51 -32.30
C SER A 61 7.98 -6.08 -33.75
N GLU A 62 8.94 -6.68 -34.47
CA GLU A 62 9.13 -6.41 -35.90
C GLU A 62 7.96 -6.91 -36.76
N LYS A 63 7.40 -8.09 -36.46
CA LYS A 63 6.23 -8.63 -37.18
C LYS A 63 4.93 -7.87 -36.88
N ALA A 64 4.71 -7.42 -35.65
CA ALA A 64 3.56 -6.57 -35.30
C ALA A 64 3.68 -5.17 -35.94
N GLY A 65 4.88 -4.60 -35.98
CA GLY A 65 5.19 -3.36 -36.67
C GLY A 65 4.97 -3.44 -38.19
N ASP A 66 5.34 -4.55 -38.83
CA ASP A 66 5.12 -4.80 -40.25
C ASP A 66 3.64 -5.01 -40.61
N ILE A 67 2.85 -5.63 -39.73
CA ILE A 67 1.39 -5.79 -39.92
C ILE A 67 0.69 -4.43 -39.83
N ILE A 68 1.06 -3.58 -38.86
CA ILE A 68 0.49 -2.23 -38.70
C ILE A 68 0.91 -1.31 -39.86
N LYS A 69 2.16 -1.41 -40.32
CA LYS A 69 2.65 -0.70 -41.52
C LYS A 69 1.90 -1.13 -42.78
N ASN A 70 1.65 -2.43 -42.97
CA ASN A 70 0.85 -2.94 -44.09
C ASN A 70 -0.62 -2.50 -44.05
N VAL A 71 -1.22 -2.37 -42.86
CA VAL A 71 -2.58 -1.81 -42.69
C VAL A 71 -2.59 -0.31 -42.99
N THR A 72 -1.56 0.43 -42.58
CA THR A 72 -1.40 1.86 -42.86
C THR A 72 -1.19 2.12 -44.36
N ASP A 73 -0.35 1.32 -45.01
CA ASP A 73 -0.11 1.37 -46.46
C ASP A 73 -1.33 0.90 -47.26
N PHE A 74 -2.17 0.00 -46.73
CA PHE A 74 -3.45 -0.39 -47.35
C PHE A 74 -4.52 0.70 -47.23
N VAL A 75 -4.57 1.42 -46.11
CA VAL A 75 -5.51 2.54 -45.86
C VAL A 75 -5.11 3.80 -46.63
N THR A 76 -3.81 4.03 -46.84
CA THR A 76 -3.27 5.18 -47.60
C THR A 76 -3.06 4.90 -49.08
N GLY A 77 -2.70 3.67 -49.48
CA GLY A 77 -2.26 3.29 -50.82
C GLY A 77 -3.34 2.97 -51.86
N LYS A 78 -4.64 3.14 -51.54
CA LYS A 78 -5.74 3.04 -52.52
C LYS A 78 -6.53 4.35 -52.69
N SER A 79 -5.85 5.48 -52.52
CA SER A 79 -6.42 6.77 -52.93
C SER A 79 -5.75 7.18 -54.24
N GLY A 80 -6.41 6.85 -55.34
CA GLY A 80 -6.14 7.50 -56.62
C GLY A 80 -6.23 9.02 -56.44
N GLN A 81 -5.43 9.71 -57.25
CA GLN A 81 -5.34 11.17 -57.34
C GLN A 81 -6.68 11.87 -57.08
N ALA A 82 -6.74 12.68 -56.02
CA ALA A 82 -7.80 13.65 -55.82
C ALA A 82 -7.20 15.05 -55.94
N GLU A 83 -7.82 15.81 -56.84
CA GLU A 83 -7.44 17.13 -57.29
C GLU A 83 -7.52 18.19 -56.19
N GLN A 84 -6.69 19.21 -56.33
CA GLN A 84 -6.65 20.38 -55.44
C GLN A 84 -7.98 21.14 -55.47
N GLY A 85 -8.53 21.38 -54.28
CA GLY A 85 -9.48 22.47 -54.05
C GLY A 85 -10.90 22.05 -53.71
N GLN A 86 -11.10 21.39 -52.56
CA GLN A 86 -12.37 21.42 -51.83
C GLN A 86 -12.11 21.04 -50.36
N SER A 87 -12.93 21.59 -49.44
CA SER A 87 -12.81 21.37 -47.99
C SER A 87 -12.75 19.87 -47.67
N LYS A 88 -11.75 19.46 -46.88
CA LYS A 88 -11.55 18.06 -46.45
C LYS A 88 -12.89 17.46 -46.00
N SER A 89 -13.36 16.43 -46.69
CA SER A 89 -14.57 15.71 -46.27
C SER A 89 -14.35 15.08 -44.89
N PHE A 90 -15.43 14.83 -44.15
CA PHE A 90 -15.42 14.12 -42.86
C PHE A 90 -14.57 12.84 -42.89
N TYR A 91 -14.51 12.19 -44.06
CA TYR A 91 -13.73 10.99 -44.33
C TYR A 91 -12.21 11.23 -44.35
N GLU A 92 -11.74 12.39 -44.81
CA GLU A 92 -10.31 12.75 -44.80
C GLU A 92 -9.83 13.20 -43.42
N GLN A 93 -10.68 13.85 -42.63
CA GLN A 93 -10.37 14.17 -41.22
C GLN A 93 -10.34 12.93 -40.33
N ALA A 94 -11.25 11.97 -40.55
CA ALA A 94 -11.23 10.68 -39.89
C ALA A 94 -9.97 9.86 -40.27
N LYS A 95 -9.56 9.90 -41.55
CA LYS A 95 -8.31 9.29 -42.01
C LYS A 95 -7.07 9.90 -41.35
N ASP A 96 -6.99 11.22 -41.24
CA ASP A 96 -5.87 11.90 -40.58
C ASP A 96 -5.80 11.58 -39.08
N GLN A 97 -6.95 11.52 -38.37
CA GLN A 97 -6.99 11.12 -36.97
C GLN A 97 -6.65 9.63 -36.75
N ILE A 98 -7.12 8.75 -37.62
CA ILE A 98 -6.77 7.32 -37.59
C ILE A 98 -5.28 7.14 -37.88
N ALA A 99 -4.70 7.89 -38.81
CA ALA A 99 -3.27 7.84 -39.11
C ALA A 99 -2.41 8.39 -37.95
N LEU A 100 -2.85 9.46 -37.28
CA LEU A 100 -2.17 10.02 -36.11
C LEU A 100 -2.24 9.06 -34.91
N LYS A 101 -3.42 8.52 -34.62
CA LYS A 101 -3.65 7.51 -33.57
C LYS A 101 -2.90 6.21 -33.86
N ALA A 102 -2.85 5.76 -35.11
CA ALA A 102 -2.09 4.59 -35.52
C ALA A 102 -0.58 4.82 -35.43
N LYS A 103 -0.10 6.05 -35.68
CA LYS A 103 1.30 6.44 -35.48
C LYS A 103 1.65 6.50 -33.99
N GLU A 104 0.81 7.09 -33.15
CA GLU A 104 0.95 7.07 -31.68
C GLU A 104 0.91 5.64 -31.12
N LEU A 105 0.03 4.79 -31.65
CA LEU A 105 -0.07 3.38 -31.28
C LEU A 105 1.15 2.59 -31.77
N SER A 106 1.67 2.87 -32.97
CA SER A 106 2.88 2.25 -33.49
C SER A 106 4.13 2.69 -32.74
N ASP A 107 4.21 3.96 -32.33
CA ASP A 107 5.33 4.48 -31.56
C ASP A 107 5.26 3.96 -30.11
N LYS A 108 4.06 3.83 -29.51
CA LYS A 108 3.86 3.17 -28.22
C LYS A 108 4.06 1.65 -28.25
N ALA A 109 3.64 0.96 -29.31
CA ALA A 109 3.82 -0.49 -29.47
C ALA A 109 5.28 -0.87 -29.75
N LYS A 110 6.07 0.04 -30.36
CA LYS A 110 7.53 -0.10 -30.43
C LYS A 110 8.20 0.01 -29.06
N THR A 111 7.53 0.58 -28.05
CA THR A 111 8.05 0.79 -26.70
C THR A 111 7.31 0.01 -25.60
N SER A 112 6.25 -0.75 -25.93
CA SER A 112 5.37 -1.36 -24.92
C SER A 112 4.79 -2.69 -25.41
N THR A 113 5.04 -3.74 -24.63
CA THR A 113 4.83 -5.14 -25.00
C THR A 113 3.47 -5.72 -24.56
N ILE A 114 2.55 -4.93 -23.98
CA ILE A 114 1.37 -5.43 -23.24
C ILE A 114 0.09 -4.61 -23.50
N LEU A 115 -1.05 -5.29 -23.57
CA LEU A 115 -2.42 -4.75 -23.55
C LEU A 115 -3.12 -5.22 -22.26
N GLN A 116 -3.71 -4.31 -21.48
CA GLN A 116 -4.38 -4.59 -20.20
C GLN A 116 -5.71 -3.84 -20.06
N ALA A 117 -6.66 -4.44 -19.32
CA ALA A 117 -7.87 -3.82 -18.81
C ALA A 117 -7.72 -3.49 -17.31
N SER A 118 -8.28 -2.35 -16.89
CA SER A 118 -8.33 -1.91 -15.49
C SER A 118 -9.70 -2.18 -14.90
N VAL A 119 -9.77 -2.63 -13.65
CA VAL A 119 -10.99 -2.66 -12.85
C VAL A 119 -10.74 -1.85 -11.59
N GLU A 120 -11.63 -0.90 -11.33
CA GLU A 120 -11.68 -0.10 -10.11
C GLU A 120 -12.71 -0.74 -9.19
N THR A 121 -12.30 -1.19 -8.01
CA THR A 121 -13.17 -1.77 -7.00
C THR A 121 -13.55 -0.70 -5.99
N MET A 122 -14.85 -0.50 -5.75
CA MET A 122 -15.33 0.30 -4.62
C MET A 122 -15.46 -0.61 -3.39
N GLY A 123 -14.61 -0.43 -2.37
CA GLY A 123 -14.62 -1.19 -1.11
C GLY A 123 -13.22 -1.42 -0.54
N GLN A 124 -13.12 -1.95 0.70
CA GLN A 124 -11.86 -2.51 1.21
C GLN A 124 -11.48 -3.70 0.33
N THR A 125 -10.32 -3.63 -0.31
CA THR A 125 -9.74 -4.74 -1.07
C THR A 125 -8.45 -5.17 -0.41
N ASP A 126 -8.43 -6.37 0.15
CA ASP A 126 -7.20 -7.00 0.62
C ASP A 126 -6.90 -8.26 -0.19
N GLY A 127 -5.62 -8.48 -0.46
CA GLY A 127 -5.13 -9.57 -1.30
C GLY A 127 -3.68 -9.89 -0.95
N ILE A 128 -3.29 -11.15 -1.17
CA ILE A 128 -1.93 -11.62 -0.96
C ILE A 128 -1.42 -12.19 -2.28
N LEU A 129 -0.19 -11.85 -2.63
CA LEU A 129 0.43 -12.20 -3.90
C LEU A 129 1.66 -13.06 -3.65
N PHE A 130 1.64 -14.29 -4.19
CA PHE A 130 2.78 -15.19 -4.26
C PHE A 130 3.07 -15.48 -5.72
N PHE A 131 4.24 -15.10 -6.22
CA PHE A 131 4.67 -15.37 -7.58
C PHE A 131 6.14 -15.79 -7.59
N GLU A 132 6.49 -16.85 -8.33
CA GLU A 132 7.89 -17.11 -8.72
C GLU A 132 8.39 -16.01 -9.67
N GLU A 133 7.49 -15.44 -10.48
CA GLU A 133 7.78 -14.32 -11.40
C GLU A 133 6.62 -13.30 -11.35
N LEU A 134 6.78 -12.21 -10.59
CA LEU A 134 5.83 -11.09 -10.57
C LEU A 134 6.12 -10.13 -11.73
N PHE A 135 5.25 -10.12 -12.73
CA PHE A 135 5.41 -9.17 -13.84
C PHE A 135 5.15 -7.71 -13.41
N PHE A 136 4.04 -7.46 -12.72
CA PHE A 136 3.63 -6.13 -12.27
C PHE A 136 2.54 -6.23 -11.21
N PHE A 137 2.60 -5.35 -10.20
CA PHE A 137 1.52 -5.15 -9.23
C PHE A 137 1.34 -3.65 -8.95
N TRP A 138 0.07 -3.23 -8.86
CA TRP A 138 -0.29 -1.91 -8.37
C TRP A 138 -1.20 -2.02 -7.14
N PHE A 139 -0.91 -1.20 -6.12
CA PHE A 139 -1.69 -1.16 -4.88
C PHE A 139 -1.77 0.23 -4.31
N LYS A 140 -2.94 0.56 -3.74
CA LYS A 140 -3.17 1.73 -2.90
C LYS A 140 -3.75 1.25 -1.57
N GLY A 141 -3.17 1.71 -0.48
CA GLY A 141 -3.52 1.38 0.89
C GLY A 141 -2.28 1.16 1.75
N ARG A 142 -2.44 0.41 2.83
CA ARG A 142 -1.34 0.00 3.71
C ARG A 142 -1.03 -1.47 3.54
N ALA A 143 0.26 -1.79 3.51
CA ALA A 143 0.71 -3.18 3.55
C ALA A 143 1.03 -3.60 4.99
N GLN A 144 0.94 -4.90 5.26
CA GLN A 144 1.42 -5.52 6.49
C GLN A 144 2.17 -6.82 6.15
N ALA A 145 3.11 -7.21 7.01
CA ALA A 145 3.92 -8.40 6.79
C ALA A 145 3.04 -9.66 6.91
N ALA A 146 2.89 -10.46 5.86
CA ALA A 146 2.10 -11.70 5.95
C ALA A 146 2.79 -12.77 6.83
N ALA A 147 4.13 -12.78 6.87
CA ALA A 147 4.93 -13.71 7.63
C ALA A 147 6.29 -13.10 7.99
N TYR A 148 7.07 -13.79 8.83
CA TYR A 148 8.45 -13.41 9.13
C TYR A 148 9.36 -13.73 7.94
N ASP A 149 9.53 -12.75 7.05
CA ASP A 149 10.26 -12.87 5.80
C ASP A 149 11.77 -12.68 5.99
N LYS A 150 12.57 -13.58 5.43
CA LYS A 150 14.04 -13.60 5.57
C LYS A 150 14.76 -13.61 4.23
N GLU A 151 14.03 -13.45 3.14
CA GLU A 151 14.55 -13.74 1.81
C GLU A 151 14.38 -12.55 0.88
N THR A 152 13.31 -11.76 1.03
CA THR A 152 13.02 -10.73 0.03
C THR A 152 13.93 -9.51 0.12
N LYS A 153 14.12 -8.89 -1.05
CA LYS A 153 14.83 -7.62 -1.22
C LYS A 153 13.96 -6.69 -2.02
N THR A 154 13.70 -5.50 -1.48
CA THR A 154 12.82 -4.51 -2.11
C THR A 154 13.51 -3.17 -2.23
N PHE A 155 13.56 -2.63 -3.44
CA PHE A 155 14.07 -1.30 -3.77
C PHE A 155 12.92 -0.32 -3.95
N TYR A 156 12.76 0.64 -3.04
CA TYR A 156 11.88 1.79 -3.25
C TYR A 156 12.66 2.91 -3.94
N ARG A 157 12.15 3.37 -5.08
CA ARG A 157 12.85 4.33 -5.94
C ARG A 157 12.12 5.65 -6.03
N ASP A 158 12.80 6.73 -5.71
CA ASP A 158 12.40 8.08 -6.10
C ASP A 158 13.12 8.47 -7.40
N THR A 159 12.43 8.29 -8.52
CA THR A 159 12.99 8.58 -9.84
C THR A 159 13.23 10.07 -10.09
N ARG A 160 12.64 10.97 -9.29
CA ARG A 160 12.83 12.42 -9.46
C ARG A 160 14.14 12.89 -8.83
N ASN A 161 14.46 12.36 -7.65
CA ASN A 161 15.62 12.78 -6.86
C ASN A 161 16.79 11.79 -6.94
N ASP A 162 16.64 10.69 -7.69
CA ASP A 162 17.63 9.60 -7.81
C ASP A 162 18.05 9.04 -6.44
N ILE A 163 17.08 8.90 -5.54
CA ILE A 163 17.24 8.27 -4.22
C ILE A 163 16.65 6.87 -4.28
N ASN A 164 17.40 5.89 -3.77
CA ASN A 164 16.97 4.51 -3.66
C ASN A 164 17.05 4.04 -2.21
N LEU A 165 15.98 3.42 -1.73
CA LEU A 165 15.90 2.78 -0.42
C LEU A 165 15.83 1.26 -0.63
N LEU A 166 16.80 0.52 -0.10
CA LEU A 166 16.78 -0.95 -0.11
C LEU A 166 16.33 -1.45 1.25
N VAL A 167 15.31 -2.31 1.24
CA VAL A 167 14.92 -3.17 2.36
C VAL A 167 15.43 -4.57 2.04
N ASP A 168 16.45 -5.02 2.77
CA ASP A 168 17.05 -6.35 2.62
C ASP A 168 16.69 -7.21 3.86
N ASN A 169 15.67 -8.05 3.72
CA ASN A 169 15.16 -8.89 4.81
C ASN A 169 16.11 -10.05 5.14
N GLU A 170 16.94 -10.47 4.19
CA GLU A 170 17.99 -11.46 4.38
C GLU A 170 19.08 -10.91 5.29
N ALA A 171 19.63 -9.75 4.93
CA ALA A 171 20.64 -9.06 5.73
C ALA A 171 20.07 -8.46 7.03
N GLY A 172 18.75 -8.26 7.10
CA GLY A 172 18.07 -7.61 8.22
C GLY A 172 18.40 -6.12 8.30
N LYS A 173 18.49 -5.45 7.15
CA LYS A 173 18.96 -4.07 7.03
C LYS A 173 18.09 -3.24 6.10
N ILE A 174 18.02 -1.94 6.40
CA ILE A 174 17.53 -0.92 5.47
C ILE A 174 18.67 0.02 5.18
N SER A 175 18.90 0.27 3.89
CA SER A 175 20.01 1.10 3.42
C SER A 175 19.52 2.12 2.39
N ILE A 176 20.14 3.30 2.38
CA ILE A 176 19.80 4.39 1.48
C ILE A 176 20.97 4.68 0.55
N ALA A 177 20.68 4.86 -0.74
CA ALA A 177 21.61 5.38 -1.73
C ALA A 177 21.08 6.75 -2.20
N SER A 178 21.96 7.74 -2.22
CA SER A 178 21.65 9.12 -2.64
C SER A 178 22.67 9.59 -3.68
N PRO A 179 22.32 10.60 -4.52
CA PRO A 179 23.23 11.09 -5.55
C PRO A 179 24.58 11.51 -4.98
N GLY A 180 25.66 10.96 -5.54
CA GLY A 180 27.03 11.28 -5.12
C GLY A 180 27.47 10.71 -3.77
N LYS A 181 26.64 9.90 -3.10
CA LYS A 181 26.99 9.21 -1.85
C LYS A 181 26.94 7.68 -2.04
N PRO A 182 27.84 6.94 -1.37
CA PRO A 182 27.72 5.49 -1.32
C PRO A 182 26.42 5.09 -0.60
N MET A 183 26.05 3.82 -0.75
CA MET A 183 24.94 3.24 -0.01
C MET A 183 25.29 3.15 1.48
N GLU A 184 24.41 3.66 2.33
CA GLU A 184 24.61 3.73 3.78
C GLU A 184 23.51 2.93 4.49
N ASP A 185 23.90 2.06 5.43
CA ASP A 185 22.98 1.32 6.29
C ASP A 185 22.39 2.29 7.33
N VAL A 186 21.07 2.46 7.33
CA VAL A 186 20.36 3.34 8.26
C VAL A 186 19.65 2.58 9.37
N ILE A 187 19.25 1.33 9.12
CA ILE A 187 18.66 0.43 10.11
C ILE A 187 19.31 -0.95 9.96
N THR A 188 19.68 -1.56 11.07
CA THR A 188 20.39 -2.85 11.10
C THR A 188 19.76 -3.87 12.05
N SER A 189 18.51 -3.63 12.48
CA SER A 189 17.79 -4.51 13.40
C SER A 189 16.85 -5.46 12.64
N PRO A 190 17.14 -6.78 12.56
CA PRO A 190 16.42 -7.68 11.67
C PRO A 190 14.91 -7.75 11.93
N ASP A 191 14.47 -7.80 13.19
CA ASP A 191 13.04 -7.91 13.51
C ASP A 191 12.26 -6.67 13.08
N HIS A 192 12.88 -5.49 13.12
CA HIS A 192 12.25 -4.23 12.71
C HIS A 192 12.18 -4.12 11.19
N VAL A 193 13.25 -4.55 10.50
CA VAL A 193 13.30 -4.53 9.03
C VAL A 193 12.26 -5.49 8.44
N ARG A 194 12.14 -6.69 8.99
CA ARG A 194 11.21 -7.73 8.48
C ARG A 194 9.74 -7.45 8.74
N LEU A 195 9.46 -6.52 9.65
CA LEU A 195 8.11 -6.03 9.93
C LEU A 195 7.86 -4.65 9.31
N ALA A 196 8.87 -4.04 8.68
CA ALA A 196 8.70 -2.75 8.03
C ALA A 196 7.80 -2.89 6.80
N ASN A 197 6.86 -1.96 6.63
CA ASN A 197 5.89 -2.03 5.55
C ASN A 197 5.59 -0.64 4.96
N PRO A 198 5.35 -0.55 3.64
CA PRO A 198 5.01 0.70 3.01
C PRO A 198 3.53 1.07 3.22
N SER A 199 3.24 2.37 3.23
CA SER A 199 1.92 2.94 3.41
C SER A 199 1.69 4.08 2.43
N SER A 200 0.63 3.99 1.60
CA SER A 200 0.30 5.07 0.67
C SER A 200 -0.42 6.22 1.35
N ASP A 201 -0.99 5.99 2.53
CA ASP A 201 -1.80 7.00 3.24
C ASP A 201 -0.95 8.21 3.63
N ASN A 202 0.26 7.94 4.13
CA ASN A 202 1.25 8.96 4.50
C ASN A 202 2.50 8.96 3.61
N ALA A 203 2.49 8.18 2.51
CA ALA A 203 3.64 7.94 1.63
C ALA A 203 4.93 7.69 2.40
N SER A 204 4.95 6.66 3.24
CA SER A 204 6.12 6.33 4.04
C SER A 204 6.39 4.82 4.08
N LEU A 205 7.63 4.46 4.41
CA LEU A 205 7.96 3.14 4.92
C LEU A 205 7.87 3.21 6.45
N GLU A 206 6.92 2.48 7.02
CA GLU A 206 6.67 2.40 8.46
C GLU A 206 7.57 1.32 9.06
N ILE A 207 8.39 1.68 10.06
CA ILE A 207 9.34 0.78 10.71
C ILE A 207 9.00 0.71 12.20
N PRO A 208 8.63 -0.47 12.74
CA PRO A 208 8.33 -0.62 14.17
C PRO A 208 9.42 -0.04 15.06
N GLN A 209 9.05 0.66 16.14
CA GLN A 209 10.01 1.10 17.15
C GLN A 209 10.15 0.15 18.31
N ARG A 210 9.02 -0.36 18.79
CA ARG A 210 9.00 -1.36 19.86
C ARG A 210 8.22 -2.57 19.37
N ILE A 211 8.83 -3.74 19.55
CA ILE A 211 8.25 -5.03 19.21
C ILE A 211 8.19 -5.84 20.51
N GLY A 212 7.00 -6.33 20.84
CA GLY A 212 6.79 -7.26 21.95
C GLY A 212 7.17 -8.68 21.55
N GLN A 213 7.64 -9.46 22.51
CA GLN A 213 8.00 -10.87 22.28
C GLN A 213 7.26 -11.76 23.27
N VAL A 214 6.78 -12.91 22.79
CA VAL A 214 6.17 -13.96 23.62
C VAL A 214 6.75 -15.30 23.23
N GLU A 215 7.53 -15.89 24.13
CA GLU A 215 8.04 -17.25 23.95
C GLU A 215 6.88 -18.26 24.00
N LEU A 216 6.82 -19.13 22.99
CA LEU A 216 5.88 -20.24 22.98
C LEU A 216 6.51 -21.45 23.68
N PRO A 217 5.75 -22.23 24.48
CA PRO A 217 6.30 -23.39 25.16
C PRO A 217 6.75 -24.45 24.13
N ASN A 218 8.03 -24.83 24.20
CA ASN A 218 8.71 -25.66 23.18
C ASN A 218 8.18 -27.11 23.06
N ALA A 219 7.55 -27.65 24.09
CA ALA A 219 6.80 -28.92 24.08
C ALA A 219 6.19 -29.15 25.48
N GLY A 220 5.05 -29.84 25.55
CA GLY A 220 4.43 -30.23 26.81
C GLY A 220 2.99 -30.71 26.63
N PRO A 221 2.28 -31.08 27.72
CA PRO A 221 0.87 -31.46 27.66
C PRO A 221 -0.04 -30.35 27.06
N ASN A 222 0.47 -29.12 26.98
CA ASN A 222 -0.24 -27.95 26.46
C ASN A 222 0.04 -27.66 24.98
N ALA A 223 0.79 -28.50 24.25
CA ALA A 223 1.08 -28.27 22.82
C ALA A 223 -0.19 -28.26 21.95
N ASN A 224 -1.25 -28.94 22.41
CA ASN A 224 -2.58 -28.96 21.78
C ASN A 224 -3.57 -28.00 22.47
N ALA A 225 -3.10 -27.12 23.37
CA ALA A 225 -3.96 -26.08 23.92
C ALA A 225 -4.26 -25.04 22.83
N GLU A 226 -5.48 -24.50 22.84
CA GLU A 226 -5.86 -23.39 21.97
C GLU A 226 -5.04 -22.15 22.37
N MET A 227 -4.28 -21.60 21.44
CA MET A 227 -3.52 -20.37 21.61
C MET A 227 -4.39 -19.16 21.22
N PHE A 228 -5.03 -19.25 20.07
CA PHE A 228 -5.99 -18.27 19.55
C PHE A 228 -7.25 -18.97 19.05
N SER A 229 -8.40 -18.35 19.22
CA SER A 229 -9.66 -18.77 18.61
C SER A 229 -10.42 -17.56 18.11
N LEU A 230 -10.70 -17.50 16.81
CA LEU A 230 -11.50 -16.47 16.16
C LEU A 230 -12.88 -17.03 15.84
N ASP A 231 -13.94 -16.38 16.34
CA ASP A 231 -15.32 -16.76 16.08
C ASP A 231 -15.94 -16.00 14.89
N THR A 232 -17.16 -16.39 14.51
CA THR A 232 -17.92 -15.76 13.40
C THR A 232 -18.35 -14.32 13.66
N GLN A 233 -18.15 -13.80 14.88
CA GLN A 233 -18.44 -12.42 15.25
C GLN A 233 -17.18 -11.55 15.28
N GLY A 234 -16.02 -12.11 14.93
CA GLY A 234 -14.74 -11.41 14.97
C GLY A 234 -14.12 -11.34 16.36
N ASN A 235 -14.65 -12.06 17.36
CA ASN A 235 -14.03 -12.08 18.69
C ASN A 235 -12.82 -13.01 18.67
N LEU A 236 -11.65 -12.45 18.94
CA LEU A 236 -10.42 -13.21 19.15
C LEU A 236 -10.25 -13.55 20.64
N THR A 237 -10.42 -14.83 20.97
CA THR A 237 -10.06 -15.37 22.28
C THR A 237 -8.59 -15.76 22.29
N VAL A 238 -7.87 -15.39 23.35
CA VAL A 238 -6.43 -15.65 23.50
C VAL A 238 -6.15 -16.44 24.77
N HIS A 239 -5.24 -17.40 24.70
CA HIS A 239 -4.80 -18.16 25.86
C HIS A 239 -4.29 -17.23 26.97
N PRO A 240 -4.66 -17.42 28.25
CA PRO A 240 -4.37 -16.47 29.33
C PRO A 240 -2.89 -16.07 29.46
N ILE A 241 -1.97 -17.03 29.38
CA ILE A 241 -0.52 -16.77 29.47
C ILE A 241 -0.04 -15.86 28.33
N VAL A 242 -0.56 -16.06 27.12
CA VAL A 242 -0.20 -15.23 25.95
C VAL A 242 -0.85 -13.86 26.07
N LEU A 243 -2.11 -13.80 26.55
CA LEU A 243 -2.84 -12.56 26.76
C LEU A 243 -2.14 -11.63 27.76
N ASP A 244 -1.64 -12.15 28.89
CA ASP A 244 -0.94 -11.33 29.88
C ASP A 244 0.36 -10.72 29.32
N CYS A 245 1.05 -11.45 28.45
CA CYS A 245 2.20 -10.90 27.72
C CYS A 245 1.76 -9.85 26.69
N ILE A 246 0.69 -10.08 25.94
CA ILE A 246 0.12 -9.09 25.00
C ILE A 246 -0.23 -7.81 25.73
N LYS A 247 -0.94 -7.85 26.87
CA LYS A 247 -1.32 -6.67 27.64
C LYS A 247 -0.13 -5.80 28.05
N ARG A 248 0.93 -6.43 28.57
CA ARG A 248 2.18 -5.73 28.91
C ARG A 248 2.85 -5.12 27.68
N ASN A 249 2.87 -5.86 26.57
CA ASN A 249 3.44 -5.36 25.31
C ASN A 249 2.63 -4.18 24.75
N VAL A 250 1.30 -4.18 24.85
CA VAL A 250 0.45 -3.06 24.43
C VAL A 250 0.80 -1.78 25.18
N GLU A 251 0.85 -1.84 26.51
CA GLU A 251 1.20 -0.69 27.35
C GLU A 251 2.65 -0.22 27.10
N GLN A 252 3.59 -1.16 26.95
CA GLN A 252 5.00 -0.81 26.67
C GLN A 252 5.19 -0.16 25.30
N GLN A 253 4.40 -0.54 24.30
CA GLN A 253 4.48 -0.02 22.94
C GLN A 253 3.77 1.33 22.81
N THR A 254 2.61 1.50 23.45
CA THR A 254 1.72 2.64 23.20
C THR A 254 1.53 3.56 24.40
N GLY A 255 1.93 3.18 25.62
CA GLY A 255 1.63 3.95 26.84
C GLY A 255 0.19 3.80 27.34
N VAL A 256 -0.71 3.18 26.55
CA VAL A 256 -2.13 2.98 26.88
C VAL A 256 -2.35 1.52 27.27
N PRO A 257 -2.96 1.21 28.43
CA PRO A 257 -3.11 -0.16 28.90
C PRO A 257 -4.31 -0.88 28.26
N LEU A 258 -4.14 -2.15 27.92
CA LEU A 258 -5.27 -3.04 27.57
C LEU A 258 -5.94 -3.59 28.84
N LEU A 259 -7.03 -2.94 29.27
CA LEU A 259 -7.74 -3.29 30.51
C LEU A 259 -8.64 -4.53 30.37
N THR A 260 -9.12 -4.82 29.17
CA THR A 260 -10.05 -5.93 28.90
C THR A 260 -9.30 -7.22 28.54
N ASN A 261 -10.01 -8.33 28.35
CA ASN A 261 -9.43 -9.58 27.83
C ASN A 261 -9.54 -9.70 26.31
N LYS A 262 -10.00 -8.63 25.62
CA LYS A 262 -10.20 -8.62 24.18
C LYS A 262 -9.07 -7.86 23.52
N VAL A 263 -8.16 -8.57 22.85
CA VAL A 263 -7.02 -7.94 22.16
C VAL A 263 -7.48 -6.93 21.11
N THR A 264 -8.66 -7.12 20.53
CA THR A 264 -9.28 -6.21 19.55
C THR A 264 -9.64 -4.83 20.10
N ASP A 265 -9.71 -4.66 21.43
CA ASP A 265 -9.94 -3.35 22.04
C ASP A 265 -8.70 -2.46 21.90
N ALA A 266 -7.50 -3.05 21.82
CA ALA A 266 -6.26 -2.31 21.53
C ALA A 266 -5.90 -2.35 20.03
N PHE A 267 -5.96 -3.53 19.40
CA PHE A 267 -5.47 -3.75 18.03
C PHE A 267 -6.46 -3.36 16.93
N GLY A 268 -7.75 -3.18 17.24
CA GLY A 268 -8.79 -3.11 16.22
C GLY A 268 -9.31 -4.49 15.80
N ALA A 269 -10.15 -4.51 14.77
CA ALA A 269 -10.70 -5.75 14.24
C ALA A 269 -9.59 -6.68 13.71
N VAL A 270 -9.82 -8.00 13.80
CA VAL A 270 -8.96 -8.98 13.11
C VAL A 270 -9.28 -8.90 11.62
N GLU A 271 -8.27 -8.70 10.79
CA GLU A 271 -8.43 -8.66 9.33
C GLU A 271 -8.23 -10.06 8.74
N ALA A 272 -7.20 -10.77 9.19
CA ALA A 272 -6.91 -12.12 8.71
C ALA A 272 -6.05 -12.92 9.69
N ILE A 273 -6.19 -14.24 9.67
CA ILE A 273 -5.18 -15.18 10.13
C ILE A 273 -4.47 -15.76 8.91
N VAL A 274 -3.14 -15.68 8.88
CA VAL A 274 -2.30 -16.18 7.80
C VAL A 274 -1.66 -17.49 8.22
N THR A 275 -1.66 -18.47 7.32
CA THR A 275 -1.00 -19.76 7.51
C THR A 275 -0.13 -20.11 6.30
N THR A 276 0.69 -21.15 6.47
CA THR A 276 1.54 -21.68 5.40
C THR A 276 0.79 -22.17 4.17
N SER A 277 -0.52 -22.47 4.27
CA SER A 277 -1.31 -22.97 3.13
C SER A 277 -2.50 -22.08 2.77
N HIS A 278 -2.96 -21.23 3.69
CA HIS A 278 -4.07 -20.32 3.46
C HIS A 278 -3.61 -18.92 3.82
N PRO A 279 -3.40 -18.06 2.81
CA PRO A 279 -2.93 -16.70 3.06
C PRO A 279 -3.93 -15.87 3.85
N ARG A 280 -5.22 -16.21 3.82
CA ARG A 280 -6.26 -15.41 4.47
C ARG A 280 -7.34 -16.30 5.05
N ILE A 281 -7.46 -16.28 6.37
CA ILE A 281 -8.58 -16.86 7.10
C ILE A 281 -9.35 -15.73 7.77
N GLU A 282 -10.63 -15.59 7.44
CA GLU A 282 -11.48 -14.48 7.87
C GLU A 282 -12.85 -14.96 8.35
N TYR A 283 -13.52 -14.11 9.11
CA TYR A 283 -14.88 -14.35 9.57
C TYR A 283 -15.87 -13.54 8.74
N ASN A 284 -17.05 -14.11 8.50
CA ASN A 284 -18.17 -13.42 7.87
C ASN A 284 -19.36 -13.40 8.83
N ILE A 285 -19.71 -12.21 9.31
CA ILE A 285 -20.80 -12.01 10.27
C ILE A 285 -22.16 -12.33 9.64
N ALA A 286 -22.37 -11.92 8.38
CA ALA A 286 -23.65 -12.06 7.67
C ALA A 286 -23.97 -13.54 7.42
N GLU A 287 -22.97 -14.31 6.98
CA GLU A 287 -23.10 -15.73 6.69
C GLU A 287 -22.90 -16.63 7.92
N ARG A 288 -22.36 -16.06 9.01
CA ARG A 288 -21.91 -16.80 10.19
C ARG A 288 -20.97 -17.93 9.79
N SER A 289 -19.94 -17.58 9.04
CA SER A 289 -18.94 -18.51 8.51
C SER A 289 -17.52 -18.06 8.86
N ILE A 290 -16.59 -19.01 8.84
CA ILE A 290 -15.16 -18.75 8.77
C ILE A 290 -14.66 -19.33 7.46
N THR A 291 -13.98 -18.50 6.68
CA THR A 291 -13.50 -18.82 5.34
C THR A 291 -11.98 -18.79 5.33
N ALA A 292 -11.36 -19.87 4.88
CA ALA A 292 -9.95 -19.91 4.55
C ALA A 292 -9.79 -19.84 3.02
N THR A 293 -9.35 -18.68 2.55
CA THR A 293 -9.06 -18.41 1.14
C THR A 293 -7.73 -19.05 0.78
N GLY A 294 -7.75 -19.90 -0.25
CA GLY A 294 -6.65 -20.75 -0.67
C GLY A 294 -7.11 -21.72 -1.75
N THR A 295 -6.23 -22.63 -2.19
CA THR A 295 -6.60 -23.71 -3.13
C THR A 295 -6.31 -25.07 -2.49
N PRO A 296 -7.33 -25.86 -2.10
CA PRO A 296 -8.77 -25.54 -2.17
C PRO A 296 -9.20 -24.45 -1.17
N ARG A 297 -10.30 -23.76 -1.46
CA ARG A 297 -10.96 -22.86 -0.49
C ARG A 297 -11.73 -23.73 0.50
N GLU A 298 -11.59 -23.43 1.79
CA GLU A 298 -12.26 -24.16 2.87
C GLU A 298 -13.18 -23.22 3.64
N ILE A 299 -14.40 -23.68 3.96
CA ILE A 299 -15.41 -22.86 4.65
C ILE A 299 -16.11 -23.70 5.71
N VAL A 300 -16.28 -23.14 6.90
CA VAL A 300 -17.10 -23.72 7.96
C VAL A 300 -18.22 -22.76 8.34
N TYR A 301 -19.45 -23.27 8.35
CA TYR A 301 -20.65 -22.50 8.70
C TYR A 301 -21.15 -22.84 10.11
N GLY A 302 -21.89 -21.90 10.70
CA GLY A 302 -22.71 -22.11 11.88
C GLY A 302 -22.25 -21.29 13.09
N ALA A 303 -23.10 -21.22 14.11
CA ALA A 303 -22.82 -20.41 15.31
C ALA A 303 -21.58 -20.88 16.11
N SER A 304 -21.19 -22.15 15.95
CA SER A 304 -19.97 -22.72 16.55
C SER A 304 -18.76 -22.71 15.62
N ALA A 305 -18.87 -22.13 14.42
CA ALA A 305 -17.76 -22.02 13.49
C ALA A 305 -16.67 -21.12 14.07
N ARG A 306 -15.42 -21.58 14.00
CA ARG A 306 -14.25 -20.86 14.50
C ARG A 306 -12.96 -21.27 13.78
N ALA A 307 -12.02 -20.34 13.64
CA ALA A 307 -10.63 -20.66 13.36
C ALA A 307 -9.88 -20.82 14.68
N VAL A 308 -9.20 -21.96 14.88
CA VAL A 308 -8.45 -22.27 16.10
C VAL A 308 -6.98 -22.46 15.74
N VAL A 309 -6.13 -21.67 16.38
CA VAL A 309 -4.68 -21.82 16.32
C VAL A 309 -4.22 -22.47 17.61
N TYR A 310 -3.59 -23.63 17.50
CA TYR A 310 -3.00 -24.33 18.64
C TYR A 310 -1.58 -23.83 18.94
N VAL A 311 -1.09 -24.08 20.15
CA VAL A 311 0.27 -23.71 20.58
C VAL A 311 1.35 -24.33 19.70
N ASN A 312 1.14 -25.55 19.19
CA ASN A 312 2.01 -26.18 18.19
C ASN A 312 1.88 -25.59 16.77
N ARG A 313 1.19 -24.44 16.63
CA ARG A 313 0.90 -23.69 15.41
C ARG A 313 -0.08 -24.35 14.45
N LYS A 314 -0.53 -25.58 14.69
CA LYS A 314 -1.57 -26.19 13.86
C LYS A 314 -2.79 -25.28 13.87
N THR A 315 -3.26 -24.91 12.69
CA THR A 315 -4.45 -24.08 12.53
C THR A 315 -5.56 -24.91 11.91
N VAL A 316 -6.75 -24.84 12.48
CA VAL A 316 -7.93 -25.56 11.98
C VAL A 316 -9.14 -24.65 11.86
N LEU A 317 -10.01 -24.94 10.91
CA LEU A 317 -11.39 -24.49 10.92
C LEU A 317 -12.24 -25.54 11.62
N SER A 318 -13.07 -25.15 12.57
CA SER A 318 -13.86 -26.07 13.38
C SER A 318 -15.32 -25.66 13.46
N ASN A 319 -16.24 -26.59 13.18
CA ASN A 319 -17.69 -26.43 13.40
C ASN A 319 -18.38 -27.75 13.84
N SER A 320 -17.64 -28.61 14.55
CA SER A 320 -17.93 -30.02 14.98
C SER A 320 -16.95 -31.04 14.41
N HIS A 321 -16.30 -30.69 13.29
CA HIS A 321 -15.18 -31.38 12.69
C HIS A 321 -14.07 -30.38 12.44
N ASP A 322 -12.82 -30.83 12.53
CA ASP A 322 -11.65 -29.97 12.33
C ASP A 322 -11.09 -30.15 10.92
N LEU A 323 -11.06 -29.07 10.13
CA LEU A 323 -10.39 -28.98 8.84
C LEU A 323 -9.03 -28.33 9.04
N ASN A 324 -7.94 -29.02 8.67
CA ASN A 324 -6.60 -28.49 8.82
C ASN A 324 -6.29 -27.47 7.72
N VAL A 325 -5.93 -26.26 8.11
CA VAL A 325 -5.63 -25.14 7.21
C VAL A 325 -4.19 -24.65 7.36
N GLY A 326 -3.28 -25.51 7.81
CA GLY A 326 -1.83 -25.26 7.78
C GLY A 326 -1.24 -24.83 9.12
N LEU A 327 -0.01 -24.31 9.06
CA LEU A 327 0.69 -23.80 10.24
C LEU A 327 0.58 -22.29 10.31
N PHE A 328 0.28 -21.78 11.51
CA PHE A 328 0.18 -20.36 11.80
C PHE A 328 1.44 -19.59 11.42
N GLN A 329 1.25 -18.46 10.74
CA GLN A 329 2.29 -17.50 10.40
C GLN A 329 2.03 -16.13 11.05
N SER A 330 0.80 -15.61 10.98
CA SER A 330 0.47 -14.32 11.60
C SER A 330 -1.03 -14.10 11.83
N ILE A 331 -1.37 -13.15 12.69
CA ILE A 331 -2.70 -12.51 12.78
C ILE A 331 -2.52 -11.04 12.41
N GLN A 332 -3.26 -10.60 11.41
CA GLN A 332 -3.35 -9.21 10.96
C GLN A 332 -4.52 -8.52 11.65
N PHE A 333 -4.29 -7.31 12.14
CA PHE A 333 -5.31 -6.44 12.71
C PHE A 333 -5.28 -5.08 12.03
N GLU A 334 -6.37 -4.32 12.13
CA GLU A 334 -6.46 -2.95 11.60
C GLU A 334 -5.25 -2.08 12.00
N ASN A 335 -4.79 -2.21 13.26
CA ASN A 335 -3.78 -1.32 13.84
C ASN A 335 -2.51 -2.05 14.29
N GLY A 336 -2.29 -3.30 13.86
CA GLY A 336 -1.10 -4.04 14.26
C GLY A 336 -1.10 -5.50 13.81
N ILE A 337 -0.10 -6.23 14.28
CA ILE A 337 0.17 -7.58 13.81
C ILE A 337 0.79 -8.44 14.92
N ILE A 338 0.47 -9.73 14.90
CA ILE A 338 1.18 -10.76 15.66
C ILE A 338 1.77 -11.76 14.66
N VAL A 339 3.10 -11.89 14.61
CA VAL A 339 3.82 -12.76 13.66
C VAL A 339 4.61 -13.83 14.40
N TYR A 340 4.60 -15.05 13.88
CA TYR A 340 5.44 -16.12 14.38
C TYR A 340 6.87 -16.03 13.84
N LYS A 341 7.86 -16.07 14.75
CA LYS A 341 9.30 -16.12 14.46
C LYS A 341 9.82 -17.56 14.62
N PRO A 342 10.14 -18.27 13.52
CA PRO A 342 10.49 -19.69 13.57
C PRO A 342 11.77 -20.02 14.33
N GLU A 343 12.73 -19.11 14.38
CA GLU A 343 14.09 -19.38 14.87
C GLU A 343 14.12 -19.52 16.39
N THR A 344 13.34 -18.68 17.05
CA THR A 344 13.27 -18.59 18.50
C THR A 344 11.99 -19.19 19.08
N ASN A 345 11.07 -19.63 18.21
CA ASN A 345 9.76 -20.13 18.58
C ASN A 345 8.96 -19.09 19.40
N GLU A 346 8.95 -17.85 18.92
CA GLU A 346 8.33 -16.70 19.57
C GLU A 346 7.21 -16.11 18.71
N LEU A 347 6.30 -15.40 19.37
CA LEU A 347 5.43 -14.43 18.71
C LEU A 347 6.06 -13.04 18.83
N LEU A 348 6.26 -12.39 17.70
CA LEU A 348 6.51 -10.96 17.62
C LEU A 348 5.17 -10.23 17.57
N ILE A 349 5.02 -9.23 18.42
CA ILE A 349 3.81 -8.42 18.52
C ILE A 349 4.17 -6.98 18.21
N TRP A 350 3.56 -6.42 17.17
CA TRP A 350 3.68 -5.01 16.87
C TRP A 350 2.30 -4.38 16.83
N LEU A 351 2.03 -3.50 17.79
CA LEU A 351 0.89 -2.60 17.79
C LEU A 351 1.37 -1.25 17.26
N ARG A 352 0.84 -0.84 16.11
CA ARG A 352 1.19 0.42 15.45
C ARG A 352 0.67 1.60 16.26
N TYR A 353 -0.60 1.55 16.65
CA TYR A 353 -1.20 2.52 17.58
C TYR A 353 -2.39 1.88 18.29
N HIS A 354 -2.71 2.37 19.48
CA HIS A 354 -3.84 1.86 20.25
C HIS A 354 -5.15 2.39 19.65
N LYS A 355 -6.17 1.55 19.47
CA LYS A 355 -7.46 1.95 18.91
C LYS A 355 -8.07 3.15 19.64
N ASP A 356 -8.08 3.10 20.98
CA ASP A 356 -8.63 4.16 21.82
C ASP A 356 -7.74 5.42 21.93
N SER A 357 -6.55 5.43 21.30
CA SER A 357 -5.67 6.59 21.24
C SER A 357 -5.72 7.29 19.87
N ILE A 358 -6.68 6.98 19.00
CA ILE A 358 -6.88 7.69 17.73
C ILE A 358 -7.84 8.84 17.99
N LEU A 359 -7.48 10.08 17.62
CA LEU A 359 -8.43 11.19 17.68
C LEU A 359 -9.15 11.36 16.34
N GLU A 360 -10.45 11.54 16.42
CA GLU A 360 -11.24 12.06 15.30
C GLU A 360 -11.10 13.59 15.26
N GLN A 361 -11.33 14.20 14.09
CA GLN A 361 -11.20 15.64 13.92
C GLN A 361 -11.95 16.44 14.99
N GLY A 362 -13.17 16.02 15.35
CA GLY A 362 -13.98 16.73 16.33
C GLY A 362 -13.44 16.70 17.76
N ASP A 363 -12.54 15.77 18.10
CA ASP A 363 -12.12 15.51 19.49
C ASP A 363 -11.13 16.54 20.04
N ALA A 364 -10.37 17.23 19.16
CA ALA A 364 -9.31 18.16 19.53
C ALA A 364 -9.71 19.63 19.30
N ALA A 365 -9.61 20.46 20.35
CA ALA A 365 -9.80 21.91 20.30
C ALA A 365 -8.49 22.69 20.20
N GLY A 366 -7.35 22.04 20.44
CA GLY A 366 -6.04 22.68 20.41
C GLY A 366 -4.90 21.69 20.44
N LEU A 367 -3.70 22.20 20.14
CA LEU A 367 -2.45 21.47 20.24
C LEU A 367 -1.46 22.36 20.98
N LYS A 368 -0.91 21.86 22.08
CA LYS A 368 0.04 22.58 22.93
C LYS A 368 1.43 21.99 22.73
N ALA A 369 2.40 22.89 22.54
CA ALA A 369 3.81 22.54 22.44
C ALA A 369 4.57 22.99 23.69
N THR A 370 5.45 22.13 24.19
CA THR A 370 6.35 22.45 25.31
C THR A 370 7.80 22.09 24.95
N PRO A 371 8.74 23.04 24.97
CA PRO A 371 10.15 22.74 24.75
C PRO A 371 10.68 21.74 25.77
N THR A 372 11.48 20.81 25.30
CA THR A 372 12.15 19.79 26.11
C THR A 372 13.49 19.43 25.46
N THR A 373 14.16 18.41 25.98
CA THR A 373 15.40 17.90 25.42
C THR A 373 15.40 16.38 25.35
N TYR A 374 16.08 15.85 24.34
CA TYR A 374 16.35 14.43 24.19
C TYR A 374 17.86 14.20 24.20
N VAL A 375 18.34 13.13 24.84
CA VAL A 375 19.77 12.80 24.77
C VAL A 375 19.96 11.73 23.71
N ASN A 376 20.62 12.11 22.61
CA ASN A 376 20.92 11.19 21.52
C ASN A 376 21.87 10.09 22.02
N PRO A 377 21.53 8.80 21.91
CA PRO A 377 22.32 7.71 22.49
C PRO A 377 23.66 7.49 21.77
N GLU A 378 23.79 7.91 20.52
CA GLU A 378 25.01 7.75 19.73
C GLU A 378 26.02 8.87 20.04
N THR A 379 25.54 10.11 20.11
CA THR A 379 26.40 11.27 20.33
C THR A 379 26.52 11.66 21.81
N LEU A 380 25.57 11.24 22.64
CA LEU A 380 25.31 11.70 24.01
C LEU A 380 25.07 13.21 24.12
N CYS A 381 24.82 13.89 23.00
CA CYS A 381 24.48 15.30 23.01
C CYS A 381 23.01 15.48 23.41
N PRO A 382 22.70 16.47 24.27
CA PRO A 382 21.33 16.91 24.47
C PRO A 382 20.87 17.67 23.22
N GLU A 383 19.84 17.16 22.59
CA GLU A 383 19.21 17.72 21.41
C GLU A 383 17.93 18.47 21.79
N PRO A 384 17.66 19.62 21.17
CA PRO A 384 16.39 20.31 21.35
C PRO A 384 15.23 19.45 20.84
N ALA A 385 14.15 19.40 21.59
CA ALA A 385 12.94 18.68 21.21
C ALA A 385 11.69 19.41 21.73
N ILE A 386 10.51 18.97 21.29
CA ILE A 386 9.23 19.58 21.67
C ILE A 386 8.23 18.45 21.99
N ASP A 387 7.61 18.53 23.16
CA ASP A 387 6.48 17.69 23.54
C ASP A 387 5.19 18.29 22.99
N LEU A 388 4.31 17.43 22.50
CA LEU A 388 3.00 17.79 21.94
C LEU A 388 1.87 17.18 22.79
N GLU A 389 0.86 17.99 23.08
CA GLU A 389 -0.30 17.61 23.89
C GLU A 389 -1.58 18.15 23.23
N ALA A 390 -2.52 17.28 22.90
CA ALA A 390 -3.84 17.67 22.39
C ALA A 390 -4.75 18.17 23.52
N ILE A 391 -5.59 19.16 23.21
CA ILE A 391 -6.56 19.75 24.12
C ILE A 391 -7.95 19.26 23.74
N PRO A 392 -8.76 18.71 24.67
CA PRO A 392 -10.06 18.13 24.34
C PRO A 392 -11.10 19.19 23.94
N ASN A 393 -11.89 18.88 22.92
CA ASN A 393 -13.03 19.68 22.49
C ASN A 393 -14.31 19.24 23.21
N LEU A 394 -14.55 19.80 24.39
CA LEU A 394 -15.70 19.43 25.23
C LEU A 394 -17.06 19.84 24.63
N GLU A 395 -17.07 20.65 23.56
CA GLU A 395 -18.28 21.09 22.87
C GLU A 395 -18.72 20.11 21.77
N ALA A 396 -17.85 19.20 21.32
CA ALA A 396 -18.12 18.30 20.19
C ALA A 396 -18.99 17.08 20.53
N GLY A 397 -19.22 16.80 21.82
CA GLY A 397 -19.97 15.60 22.20
C GLY A 397 -19.98 15.32 23.70
N GLN A 398 -20.03 14.03 24.06
CA GLN A 398 -20.00 13.62 25.46
C GLN A 398 -18.62 13.89 26.06
N ALA A 399 -18.53 14.91 26.90
CA ALA A 399 -17.27 15.38 27.49
C ALA A 399 -16.42 14.26 28.09
N SER A 400 -17.01 13.30 28.80
CA SER A 400 -16.25 12.19 29.40
C SER A 400 -15.55 11.30 28.38
N ILE A 401 -16.21 10.98 27.26
CA ILE A 401 -15.65 10.13 26.20
C ILE A 401 -14.52 10.87 25.48
N ILE A 402 -14.73 12.15 25.19
CA ILE A 402 -13.73 12.98 24.50
C ILE A 402 -12.49 13.16 25.39
N THR A 403 -12.69 13.46 26.68
CA THR A 403 -11.57 13.58 27.63
C THR A 403 -10.79 12.27 27.74
N GLU A 404 -11.45 11.13 27.92
CA GLU A 404 -10.77 9.83 28.02
C GLU A 404 -9.95 9.51 26.75
N ARG A 405 -10.51 9.75 25.57
CA ARG A 405 -9.81 9.53 24.30
C ARG A 405 -8.61 10.45 24.12
N VAL A 406 -8.76 11.73 24.46
CA VAL A 406 -7.66 12.71 24.41
C VAL A 406 -6.58 12.41 25.44
N ASP A 407 -6.95 11.95 26.63
CA ASP A 407 -6.00 11.50 27.65
C ASP A 407 -5.21 10.26 27.17
N ASN A 408 -5.88 9.29 26.55
CA ASN A 408 -5.23 8.13 25.94
C ASN A 408 -4.30 8.53 24.79
N PHE A 409 -4.74 9.46 23.92
CA PHE A 409 -3.89 10.01 22.85
C PHE A 409 -2.65 10.71 23.44
N ASN A 410 -2.81 11.53 24.48
CA ASN A 410 -1.71 12.25 25.11
C ASN A 410 -0.73 11.31 25.82
N ALA A 411 -1.22 10.27 26.48
CA ALA A 411 -0.37 9.22 27.04
C ALA A 411 0.46 8.49 25.96
N ALA A 412 -0.15 8.26 24.79
CA ALA A 412 0.57 7.72 23.64
C ALA A 412 1.58 8.70 23.05
N MET A 413 1.24 9.98 22.93
CA MET A 413 2.15 11.03 22.46
C MET A 413 3.36 11.20 23.37
N GLU A 414 3.18 11.16 24.69
CA GLU A 414 4.29 11.17 25.66
C GLU A 414 5.24 9.98 25.44
N LYS A 415 4.69 8.83 25.05
CA LYS A 415 5.44 7.61 24.76
C LYS A 415 6.18 7.63 23.40
N MET A 416 5.64 8.34 22.40
CA MET A 416 6.25 8.49 21.06
C MET A 416 7.23 9.66 20.98
N GLY A 417 7.00 10.69 21.78
CA GLY A 417 7.85 11.86 21.90
C GLY A 417 9.12 11.62 22.72
N PRO A 418 9.88 12.69 23.01
CA PRO A 418 9.67 14.06 22.51
C PRO A 418 9.97 14.17 21.00
N PHE A 419 9.40 15.15 20.30
CA PHE A 419 9.52 15.26 18.84
C PHE A 419 10.61 16.25 18.42
N GLN A 420 11.35 15.92 17.37
CA GLN A 420 12.48 16.70 16.87
C GLN A 420 12.32 17.09 15.40
N MET A 421 11.45 16.39 14.67
CA MET A 421 11.11 16.70 13.30
C MET A 421 9.62 17.01 13.20
N PHE A 422 9.26 18.07 12.49
CA PHE A 422 7.88 18.48 12.22
C PHE A 422 7.73 18.68 10.72
N ASP A 423 6.78 17.98 10.13
CA ASP A 423 6.54 17.98 8.69
C ASP A 423 5.16 18.56 8.40
N THR A 424 5.13 19.65 7.63
CA THR A 424 3.92 20.29 7.16
C THR A 424 3.76 20.09 5.65
N GLU A 425 2.71 20.65 5.07
CA GLU A 425 2.52 20.66 3.61
C GLU A 425 3.68 21.35 2.87
N LYS A 426 4.27 22.40 3.46
CA LYS A 426 5.27 23.25 2.78
C LYS A 426 6.64 23.23 3.41
N HIS A 427 6.74 22.97 4.71
CA HIS A 427 7.98 23.05 5.44
C HIS A 427 8.29 21.75 6.19
N ARG A 428 9.58 21.49 6.38
CA ARG A 428 10.08 20.51 7.34
C ARG A 428 11.06 21.16 8.29
N PHE A 429 10.77 21.08 9.57
CA PHE A 429 11.63 21.57 10.64
C PHE A 429 12.31 20.38 11.31
N ILE A 430 13.63 20.45 11.51
CA ILE A 430 14.43 19.39 12.13
C ILE A 430 15.35 20.03 13.16
N PHE A 431 15.21 19.63 14.41
CA PHE A 431 16.09 20.02 15.52
C PHE A 431 17.05 18.87 15.82
N TYR A 432 18.34 19.17 15.93
CA TYR A 432 19.38 18.17 16.19
C TYR A 432 20.61 18.83 16.79
N SER A 433 21.57 18.02 17.23
CA SER A 433 22.85 18.52 17.72
C SER A 433 24.02 17.76 17.12
N ILE A 434 25.11 18.46 16.88
CA ILE A 434 26.37 17.87 16.41
C ILE A 434 27.47 18.08 17.44
N LYS A 435 28.43 17.15 17.48
CA LYS A 435 29.68 17.41 18.20
C LYS A 435 30.54 18.36 17.37
N LYS A 436 31.01 19.46 17.97
CA LYS A 436 31.93 20.41 17.32
C LYS A 436 33.28 19.75 16.98
N THR A 437 33.72 18.80 17.80
CA THR A 437 34.87 17.94 17.50
C THR A 437 34.54 16.48 17.86
N PRO A 438 35.01 15.48 17.10
CA PRO A 438 34.65 14.07 17.32
C PRO A 438 34.92 13.58 18.75
N ASP A 439 36.00 14.06 19.36
CA ASP A 439 36.51 13.59 20.65
C ASP A 439 36.04 14.44 21.85
N CYS A 440 35.20 15.47 21.64
CA CYS A 440 34.76 16.29 22.76
C CYS A 440 33.85 15.50 23.71
N ASN A 441 33.98 15.80 25.01
CA ASN A 441 33.10 15.26 26.04
C ASN A 441 31.72 15.94 25.92
N PRO A 442 30.62 15.21 25.66
CA PRO A 442 29.28 15.78 25.49
C PRO A 442 28.73 16.52 26.72
N SER A 443 29.27 16.25 27.92
CA SER A 443 28.96 17.03 29.12
C SER A 443 29.69 18.37 29.20
N ALA A 444 30.65 18.64 28.32
CA ALA A 444 31.36 19.91 28.28
C ALA A 444 30.48 20.98 27.60
N PRO A 445 30.42 22.21 28.13
CA PRO A 445 29.51 23.27 27.65
C PRO A 445 29.63 23.64 26.17
N ASP A 446 30.76 23.32 25.55
CA ASP A 446 31.11 23.73 24.19
C ASP A 446 31.31 22.55 23.23
N CYS A 447 30.89 21.34 23.65
CA CYS A 447 31.02 20.14 22.82
C CYS A 447 29.87 20.01 21.81
N CYS A 448 28.63 20.18 22.27
CA CYS A 448 27.45 19.99 21.44
C CYS A 448 26.97 21.34 20.90
N GLU A 449 26.81 21.42 19.59
CA GLU A 449 26.20 22.55 18.91
C GLU A 449 24.79 22.16 18.46
N ASN A 450 23.79 22.82 19.04
CA ASN A 450 22.40 22.67 18.61
C ASN A 450 22.20 23.36 17.27
N ARG A 451 21.46 22.73 16.37
CA ARG A 451 21.18 23.22 15.03
C ARG A 451 19.71 23.03 14.72
N VAL A 452 19.22 23.86 13.82
CA VAL A 452 17.90 23.71 13.20
C VAL A 452 18.08 23.66 11.69
N LYS A 453 17.36 22.74 11.08
CA LYS A 453 17.23 22.64 9.64
C LYS A 453 15.79 22.87 9.24
N ILE A 454 15.59 23.83 8.34
CA ILE A 454 14.29 24.21 7.80
C ILE A 454 14.35 23.99 6.30
N ILE A 455 13.49 23.11 5.79
CA ILE A 455 13.43 22.76 4.39
C ILE A 455 12.10 23.28 3.86
N ASP A 456 12.14 24.18 2.89
CA ASP A 456 10.99 24.54 2.08
C ASP A 456 10.82 23.48 0.97
N LYS A 457 9.69 22.78 0.98
CA LYS A 457 9.37 21.69 0.04
C LYS A 457 8.91 22.22 -1.32
N GLU A 458 8.39 23.44 -1.39
CA GLU A 458 7.95 24.06 -2.64
C GLU A 458 9.15 24.59 -3.42
N THR A 459 10.08 25.30 -2.74
CA THR A 459 11.24 25.92 -3.38
C THR A 459 12.48 25.01 -3.39
N GLY A 460 12.56 24.05 -2.47
CA GLY A 460 13.75 23.23 -2.24
C GLY A 460 14.84 23.97 -1.45
N GLU A 461 14.58 25.17 -0.93
CA GLU A 461 15.52 25.92 -0.11
C GLU A 461 15.75 25.22 1.24
N VAL A 462 17.00 25.15 1.66
CA VAL A 462 17.40 24.52 2.93
C VAL A 462 18.19 25.52 3.76
N ILE A 463 17.62 25.88 4.90
CA ILE A 463 18.30 26.63 5.96
C ILE A 463 18.85 25.60 6.94
N ASP A 464 20.15 25.60 7.20
CA ASP A 464 20.81 24.75 8.19
C ASP A 464 21.73 25.63 9.05
N GLU A 465 21.22 26.08 10.20
CA GLU A 465 21.87 27.12 11.00
C GLU A 465 22.09 26.67 12.45
N PRO A 466 23.18 27.12 13.10
CA PRO A 466 23.40 26.89 14.52
C PRO A 466 22.43 27.72 15.36
N MET A 467 21.93 27.12 16.43
CA MET A 467 21.04 27.77 17.39
C MET A 467 21.83 28.57 18.44
N ILE A 468 21.28 29.72 18.82
CA ILE A 468 21.78 30.56 19.90
C ILE A 468 20.88 30.37 21.12
N GLY A 469 21.41 29.72 22.15
CA GLY A 469 20.66 29.41 23.37
C GLY A 469 19.70 28.22 23.19
N ASN A 470 18.68 28.17 24.04
CA ASN A 470 17.68 27.10 24.07
C ASN A 470 16.38 27.53 23.39
N ILE A 471 15.53 26.55 23.07
CA ILE A 471 14.15 26.80 22.67
C ILE A 471 13.37 27.34 23.87
N GLU A 472 12.71 28.48 23.69
CA GLU A 472 11.88 29.15 24.68
C GLU A 472 10.40 28.86 24.43
N LYS A 473 9.61 28.73 25.51
CA LYS A 473 8.16 28.53 25.40
C LYS A 473 7.44 29.85 25.13
N THR A 474 6.50 29.84 24.18
CA THR A 474 5.54 30.93 23.96
C THR A 474 4.13 30.47 24.40
N PRO A 475 3.12 31.36 24.47
CA PRO A 475 1.75 30.95 24.79
C PRO A 475 1.15 29.94 23.81
N THR A 476 1.56 30.01 22.54
CA THR A 476 1.03 29.23 21.42
C THR A 476 2.01 28.20 20.87
N GLY A 477 3.27 28.20 21.32
CA GLY A 477 4.28 27.28 20.80
C GLY A 477 5.67 27.54 21.34
N VAL A 478 6.62 27.71 20.42
CA VAL A 478 8.04 27.87 20.77
C VAL A 478 8.72 29.00 19.99
N LYS A 479 9.79 29.53 20.58
CA LYS A 479 10.67 30.54 19.99
C LYS A 479 12.11 30.06 20.08
N PHE A 480 12.89 30.30 19.03
CA PHE A 480 14.32 30.04 19.04
C PHE A 480 15.07 31.09 18.22
N THR A 481 16.39 31.18 18.43
CA THR A 481 17.24 32.12 17.70
C THR A 481 18.32 31.32 16.98
N THR A 482 18.62 31.66 15.74
CA THR A 482 19.73 31.08 14.97
C THR A 482 20.78 32.14 14.65
N MET A 483 21.99 31.71 14.31
CA MET A 483 22.99 32.59 13.71
C MET A 483 22.95 32.43 12.19
N GLY A 484 22.56 33.49 11.48
CA GLY A 484 22.56 33.51 10.03
C GLY A 484 23.97 33.44 9.44
N GLU A 485 24.06 33.16 8.14
CA GLU A 485 25.34 33.18 7.42
C GLU A 485 26.05 34.55 7.47
N ASP A 486 25.29 35.63 7.63
CA ASP A 486 25.77 36.99 7.80
C ASP A 486 26.31 37.29 9.21
N GLY A 487 26.26 36.30 10.11
CA GLY A 487 26.65 36.43 11.51
C GLY A 487 25.70 37.27 12.36
N GLN A 488 24.47 37.54 11.87
CA GLN A 488 23.43 38.20 12.64
C GLN A 488 22.47 37.18 13.25
N PRO A 489 21.93 37.47 14.46
CA PRO A 489 20.93 36.61 15.07
C PRO A 489 19.58 36.75 14.37
N ASN A 490 19.00 35.63 13.93
CA ASN A 490 17.66 35.55 13.37
C ASN A 490 16.72 34.91 14.38
N GLN A 491 15.62 35.60 14.69
CA GLN A 491 14.62 35.09 15.62
C GLN A 491 13.53 34.34 14.85
N HIS A 492 13.17 33.16 15.36
CA HIS A 492 12.14 32.29 14.79
C HIS A 492 11.05 31.95 15.80
N THR A 493 9.82 31.74 15.32
CA THR A 493 8.70 31.21 16.11
C THR A 493 8.01 30.06 15.37
N LEU A 494 7.62 29.03 16.13
CA LEU A 494 6.72 27.97 15.66
C LEU A 494 5.53 27.91 16.61
N ASP A 495 4.37 28.33 16.12
CA ASP A 495 3.12 28.33 16.86
C ASP A 495 2.28 27.12 16.47
N PHE A 496 1.82 26.37 17.46
CA PHE A 496 1.03 25.15 17.30
C PHE A 496 -0.42 25.41 17.69
N SER A 497 -1.35 24.87 16.91
CA SER A 497 -2.78 24.97 17.21
C SER A 497 -3.55 23.80 16.59
N ALA A 498 -4.86 23.71 16.86
CA ALA A 498 -5.75 22.77 16.20
C ALA A 498 -7.02 23.48 15.74
N GLU A 499 -7.01 24.05 14.53
CA GLU A 499 -8.15 24.79 13.99
C GLU A 499 -9.20 23.82 13.46
N ASN A 500 -10.39 23.81 14.08
CA ASN A 500 -11.46 22.84 13.78
C ASN A 500 -10.96 21.38 13.79
N GLY A 501 -10.09 21.05 14.75
CA GLY A 501 -9.54 19.69 14.84
C GLY A 501 -8.42 19.36 13.86
N ILE A 502 -7.96 20.32 13.06
CA ILE A 502 -6.84 20.14 12.14
C ILE A 502 -5.58 20.67 12.82
N PRO A 503 -4.54 19.86 13.03
CA PRO A 503 -3.31 20.31 13.67
C PRO A 503 -2.57 21.27 12.73
N LYS A 504 -2.16 22.41 13.27
CA LYS A 504 -1.57 23.52 12.50
C LYS A 504 -0.25 23.98 13.10
N VAL A 505 0.68 24.38 12.23
CA VAL A 505 1.92 25.06 12.58
C VAL A 505 2.03 26.36 11.80
N SER A 506 2.28 27.46 12.50
CA SER A 506 2.60 28.78 11.90
C SER A 506 4.07 29.10 12.17
N TYR A 507 4.83 29.33 11.11
CA TYR A 507 6.25 29.70 11.19
C TYR A 507 6.41 31.22 11.01
N ASN A 508 7.01 31.91 11.97
CA ASN A 508 7.25 33.36 11.94
C ASN A 508 6.01 34.23 11.67
N GLY A 509 4.83 33.78 12.13
CA GLY A 509 3.55 34.46 11.89
C GLY A 509 3.04 34.38 10.45
N MET A 510 3.64 33.53 9.61
CA MET A 510 3.10 33.19 8.30
C MET A 510 1.79 32.40 8.41
N PRO A 511 0.98 32.32 7.33
CA PRO A 511 -0.24 31.53 7.34
C PRO A 511 -0.01 30.11 7.85
N ALA A 512 -0.90 29.64 8.72
CA ALA A 512 -0.76 28.35 9.37
C ALA A 512 -0.89 27.19 8.37
N GLU A 513 0.03 26.24 8.46
CA GLU A 513 0.11 25.05 7.61
C GLU A 513 -0.34 23.83 8.39
N THR A 514 -0.91 22.83 7.69
CA THR A 514 -1.27 21.56 8.32
C THR A 514 -0.02 20.82 8.79
N LEU A 515 0.03 20.45 10.07
CA LEU A 515 1.05 19.54 10.60
C LEU A 515 0.69 18.12 10.18
N LEU A 516 1.40 17.58 9.19
CA LEU A 516 1.14 16.24 8.66
C LEU A 516 1.79 15.17 9.51
N SER A 517 3.00 15.41 10.02
CA SER A 517 3.63 14.48 10.96
C SER A 517 4.61 15.16 11.90
N ALA A 518 4.86 14.53 13.05
CA ALA A 518 5.98 14.85 13.91
C ALA A 518 6.74 13.56 14.25
N ARG A 519 8.07 13.60 14.32
CA ARG A 519 8.90 12.40 14.55
C ARG A 519 9.85 12.64 15.70
N GLY A 520 9.88 11.70 16.61
CA GLY A 520 10.77 11.64 17.76
C GLY A 520 11.62 10.38 17.72
N PRO A 521 12.50 10.18 18.70
CA PRO A 521 13.34 8.98 18.76
C PRO A 521 12.53 7.72 19.08
N ASN A 522 11.36 7.87 19.72
CA ASN A 522 10.57 6.76 20.23
C ASN A 522 9.38 6.37 19.35
N GLY A 523 9.07 7.15 18.31
CA GLY A 523 7.90 6.96 17.45
C GLY A 523 7.55 8.23 16.69
N SER A 524 6.31 8.29 16.21
CA SER A 524 5.83 9.39 15.40
C SER A 524 4.39 9.78 15.73
N PHE A 525 4.02 10.97 15.29
CA PHE A 525 2.66 11.46 15.19
C PHE A 525 2.36 11.66 13.70
N TRP A 526 1.16 11.30 13.28
CA TRP A 526 0.68 11.53 11.93
C TRP A 526 -0.77 12.02 11.93
N TYR A 527 -1.06 12.98 11.06
CA TYR A 527 -2.40 13.47 10.77
C TYR A 527 -2.79 13.10 9.35
N ASP A 528 -3.95 12.47 9.20
CA ASP A 528 -4.53 12.12 7.91
C ASP A 528 -5.53 13.21 7.47
N PRO A 529 -5.22 14.02 6.45
CA PRO A 529 -6.13 15.05 5.96
C PRO A 529 -7.37 14.49 5.25
N GLU A 530 -7.34 13.24 4.76
CA GLU A 530 -8.46 12.62 4.04
C GLU A 530 -9.54 12.15 5.01
N THR A 531 -9.14 11.59 6.16
CA THR A 531 -10.07 11.10 7.19
C THR A 531 -10.25 12.06 8.37
N GLY A 532 -9.36 13.03 8.54
CA GLY A 532 -9.37 13.97 9.67
C GLY A 532 -8.84 13.36 10.97
N ARG A 533 -8.14 12.23 10.91
CA ARG A 533 -7.70 11.46 12.08
C ARG A 533 -6.27 11.73 12.50
N TRP A 534 -6.03 11.61 13.79
CA TRP A 534 -4.73 11.81 14.43
C TRP A 534 -4.23 10.50 15.01
N TYR A 535 -2.98 10.15 14.71
CA TYR A 535 -2.40 8.86 15.02
C TYR A 535 -1.08 9.04 15.81
N PRO A 536 -0.99 8.54 17.05
CA PRO A 536 0.27 8.41 17.78
C PRO A 536 0.87 7.03 17.51
N GLU A 537 1.90 6.98 16.68
CA GLU A 537 2.38 5.76 16.02
C GLU A 537 3.71 5.25 16.61
N ASN A 538 3.71 3.98 17.03
CA ASN A 538 4.88 3.17 17.44
C ASN A 538 5.71 2.73 16.22
N ALA A 539 6.05 3.69 15.36
CA ALA A 539 6.89 3.48 14.20
C ALA A 539 7.73 4.73 13.90
N GLN A 540 8.89 4.50 13.31
CA GLN A 540 9.60 5.53 12.56
C GLN A 540 9.07 5.52 11.14
N LEU A 541 8.88 6.70 10.59
CA LEU A 541 8.40 6.86 9.24
C LEU A 541 9.60 7.28 8.39
N ILE A 542 10.03 6.47 7.43
CA ILE A 542 10.93 6.95 6.38
C ILE A 542 10.04 7.56 5.31
N PRO A 543 10.12 8.88 5.06
CA PRO A 543 9.25 9.52 4.10
C PRO A 543 9.65 9.05 2.69
N LEU A 544 8.67 8.54 1.95
CA LEU A 544 8.80 8.30 0.52
C LEU A 544 8.36 9.56 -0.24
N SER A 545 8.58 9.58 -1.55
CA SER A 545 8.12 10.72 -2.35
C SER A 545 6.59 10.78 -2.37
N GLU A 546 6.01 11.99 -2.50
CA GLU A 546 4.55 12.18 -2.59
C GLU A 546 3.88 11.36 -3.70
N ALA A 547 4.63 10.91 -4.72
CA ALA A 547 4.09 10.04 -5.77
C ALA A 547 3.55 8.72 -5.22
N PHE A 548 4.10 8.23 -4.11
CA PHE A 548 3.65 7.01 -3.44
C PHE A 548 2.25 7.14 -2.81
N ARG A 549 1.73 8.37 -2.60
CA ARG A 549 0.32 8.55 -2.18
C ARG A 549 -0.69 8.09 -3.24
N GLN A 550 -0.26 8.05 -4.50
CA GLN A 550 -1.08 7.56 -5.61
C GLN A 550 -1.07 6.02 -5.72
N GLY A 551 -0.25 5.35 -4.91
CA GLY A 551 -0.06 3.91 -4.91
C GLY A 551 1.38 3.50 -5.21
N PHE A 552 1.59 2.19 -5.11
CA PHE A 552 2.86 1.50 -5.33
C PHE A 552 2.80 0.75 -6.65
N ASP A 553 3.81 0.90 -7.50
CA ASP A 553 4.05 0.10 -8.70
C ASP A 553 5.27 -0.79 -8.43
N ALA A 554 5.04 -2.09 -8.25
CA ALA A 554 6.06 -3.08 -7.93
C ALA A 554 6.32 -4.04 -9.09
N ARG A 555 7.60 -4.29 -9.40
CA ARG A 555 8.05 -5.14 -10.52
C ARG A 555 9.24 -6.00 -10.12
N HIS A 556 9.28 -7.23 -10.60
CA HIS A 556 10.44 -8.10 -10.43
C HIS A 556 11.63 -7.62 -11.27
N ARG A 557 12.85 -7.77 -10.74
CA ARG A 557 14.11 -7.45 -11.42
C ARG A 557 14.85 -8.74 -11.79
N ASP A 558 15.81 -8.63 -12.71
CA ASP A 558 16.62 -9.78 -13.16
C ASP A 558 17.45 -10.42 -12.03
N ASP A 559 17.68 -9.71 -10.92
CA ASP A 559 18.44 -10.16 -9.74
C ASP A 559 17.55 -10.75 -8.62
N CYS A 560 16.31 -11.13 -8.96
CA CYS A 560 15.32 -11.67 -8.01
C CYS A 560 14.88 -10.70 -6.90
N SER A 561 15.16 -9.40 -7.05
CA SER A 561 14.64 -8.37 -6.15
C SER A 561 13.41 -7.66 -6.73
N VAL A 562 12.66 -6.99 -5.86
CA VAL A 562 11.47 -6.22 -6.25
C VAL A 562 11.85 -4.74 -6.35
N SER A 563 11.48 -4.09 -7.45
CA SER A 563 11.59 -2.64 -7.63
C SER A 563 10.22 -2.01 -7.45
N THR A 564 10.10 -1.07 -6.52
CA THR A 564 8.86 -0.35 -6.22
C THR A 564 9.03 1.14 -6.48
N THR A 565 8.13 1.73 -7.26
CA THR A 565 8.07 3.17 -7.54
C THR A 565 6.72 3.74 -7.14
N GLY A 566 6.69 5.02 -6.76
CA GLY A 566 5.44 5.73 -6.47
C GLY A 566 4.74 6.15 -7.76
N GLY A 567 3.42 5.98 -7.81
CA GLY A 567 2.59 6.48 -8.91
C GLY A 567 1.24 5.77 -9.02
N GLY A 568 0.34 6.36 -9.80
CA GLY A 568 -0.91 5.71 -10.18
C GLY A 568 -0.70 4.56 -11.16
N ASN A 569 -1.77 3.79 -11.42
CA ASN A 569 -1.73 2.69 -12.37
C ASN A 569 -1.30 3.18 -13.78
N SER A 570 -0.04 2.91 -14.13
CA SER A 570 0.57 3.26 -15.42
C SER A 570 -0.02 2.46 -16.60
N MET A 571 -0.88 1.46 -16.31
CA MET A 571 -1.59 0.64 -17.29
C MET A 571 -3.07 0.98 -17.47
N SER A 572 -3.50 2.18 -17.05
CA SER A 572 -4.84 2.67 -17.37
C SER A 572 -4.94 3.11 -18.84
N VAL A 573 -5.65 2.33 -19.67
CA VAL A 573 -6.18 2.81 -20.95
C VAL A 573 -7.60 3.31 -20.69
N GLN A 574 -7.73 4.61 -20.47
CA GLN A 574 -9.03 5.27 -20.36
C GLN A 574 -9.68 5.32 -21.76
N PHE A 575 -10.64 4.43 -22.04
CA PHE A 575 -11.61 4.65 -23.10
C PHE A 575 -12.77 5.45 -22.53
N GLY A 576 -13.00 6.63 -23.12
CA GLY A 576 -13.86 7.73 -22.66
C GLY A 576 -15.07 7.35 -21.80
N ALA A 577 -15.12 7.94 -20.60
CA ALA A 577 -16.34 8.03 -19.81
C ALA A 577 -17.02 9.38 -20.06
N ALA A 578 -18.23 9.36 -20.62
CA ALA A 578 -19.24 10.36 -20.35
C ALA A 578 -20.65 9.74 -20.46
N ALA A 579 -21.27 9.59 -19.28
CA ALA A 579 -22.70 9.58 -18.93
C ALA A 579 -23.69 8.59 -19.60
N ASP A 580 -24.30 7.77 -18.73
CA ASP A 580 -25.70 7.32 -18.71
C ASP A 580 -26.29 6.71 -19.99
N MET A 581 -26.06 5.42 -20.23
CA MET A 581 -27.10 4.47 -20.67
C MET A 581 -26.69 3.02 -20.36
N PRO A 582 -27.63 2.12 -19.99
CA PRO A 582 -27.33 0.81 -19.42
C PRO A 582 -26.90 -0.28 -20.44
N PHE A 583 -26.56 0.09 -21.68
CA PHE A 583 -26.23 -0.87 -22.74
C PHE A 583 -25.11 -0.38 -23.68
N ASN A 584 -23.96 0.01 -23.12
CA ASN A 584 -22.79 0.33 -23.94
C ASN A 584 -21.76 -0.81 -23.89
N LEU A 585 -21.92 -1.80 -24.76
CA LEU A 585 -20.85 -2.74 -25.11
C LEU A 585 -20.11 -2.18 -26.35
N PRO A 586 -18.76 -2.18 -26.38
CA PRO A 586 -17.94 -1.48 -27.38
C PRO A 586 -18.04 -2.03 -28.83
N SER A 587 -18.92 -3.00 -29.08
CA SER A 587 -19.16 -3.60 -30.39
C SER A 587 -20.57 -3.34 -30.95
N LEU A 588 -21.42 -2.62 -30.23
CA LEU A 588 -22.76 -2.30 -30.70
C LEU A 588 -22.78 -0.99 -31.49
N PRO A 589 -23.39 -0.95 -32.68
CA PRO A 589 -23.55 0.29 -33.41
C PRO A 589 -24.46 1.26 -32.65
N GLU A 590 -23.98 2.47 -32.38
CA GLU A 590 -24.73 3.51 -31.64
C GLU A 590 -25.97 4.02 -32.41
N GLN A 591 -26.01 3.84 -33.74
CA GLN A 591 -27.14 4.25 -34.56
C GLN A 591 -28.25 3.18 -34.56
N PRO A 592 -29.52 3.52 -34.27
CA PRO A 592 -30.63 2.54 -34.12
C PRO A 592 -30.84 1.63 -35.33
N VAL A 593 -30.61 2.15 -36.54
CA VAL A 593 -30.75 1.38 -37.78
C VAL A 593 -29.60 0.38 -37.97
N ALA A 594 -28.40 0.76 -37.55
CA ALA A 594 -27.23 -0.13 -37.57
C ALA A 594 -27.33 -1.20 -36.48
N MET A 595 -27.89 -0.87 -35.31
CA MET A 595 -28.24 -1.84 -34.26
C MET A 595 -29.25 -2.87 -34.78
N LEU A 596 -30.30 -2.42 -35.48
CA LEU A 596 -31.31 -3.32 -36.07
C LEU A 596 -30.70 -4.28 -37.10
N LEU A 597 -29.83 -3.78 -37.99
CA LEU A 597 -29.13 -4.59 -38.98
C LEU A 597 -28.14 -5.57 -38.33
N PHE A 598 -27.46 -5.15 -37.27
CA PHE A 598 -26.57 -6.00 -36.48
C PHE A 598 -27.33 -7.16 -35.83
N VAL A 599 -28.44 -6.88 -35.16
CA VAL A 599 -29.31 -7.89 -34.53
C VAL A 599 -29.86 -8.88 -35.57
N VAL A 600 -30.32 -8.39 -36.73
CA VAL A 600 -30.81 -9.24 -37.82
C VAL A 600 -29.69 -10.12 -38.39
N SER A 601 -28.48 -9.59 -38.54
CA SER A 601 -27.33 -10.35 -39.03
C SER A 601 -26.89 -11.44 -38.04
N MET A 602 -26.92 -11.14 -36.74
CA MET A 602 -26.58 -12.09 -35.69
C MET A 602 -27.59 -13.24 -35.64
N LEU A 603 -28.89 -12.93 -35.72
CA LEU A 603 -29.95 -13.93 -35.79
C LEU A 603 -29.84 -14.81 -37.04
N ALA A 604 -29.48 -14.23 -38.19
CA ALA A 604 -29.27 -15.00 -39.42
C ALA A 604 -28.09 -15.98 -39.29
N VAL A 605 -26.99 -15.57 -38.63
CA VAL A 605 -25.83 -16.43 -38.36
C VAL A 605 -26.18 -17.55 -37.39
N ILE A 606 -26.96 -17.26 -36.34
CA ILE A 606 -27.42 -18.27 -35.38
C ILE A 606 -28.31 -19.31 -36.08
N VAL A 607 -29.27 -18.86 -36.89
CA VAL A 607 -30.17 -19.76 -37.64
C VAL A 607 -29.39 -20.60 -38.66
N ALA A 608 -28.46 -20.00 -39.41
CA ALA A 608 -27.64 -20.74 -40.38
C ALA A 608 -26.75 -21.78 -39.69
N SER A 609 -26.17 -21.44 -38.54
CA SER A 609 -25.35 -22.35 -37.73
C SER A 609 -26.18 -23.52 -37.18
N ARG A 610 -27.41 -23.26 -36.74
CA ARG A 610 -28.32 -24.29 -36.24
C ARG A 610 -28.75 -25.27 -37.33
N VAL A 611 -29.04 -24.76 -38.53
CA VAL A 611 -29.41 -25.59 -39.71
C VAL A 611 -28.23 -26.47 -40.16
N GLU A 612 -27.00 -25.96 -40.09
CA GLU A 612 -25.80 -26.71 -40.44
C GLU A 612 -25.49 -27.84 -39.42
N ILE A 613 -25.72 -27.57 -38.12
CA ILE A 613 -25.58 -28.56 -37.05
C ILE A 613 -26.65 -29.66 -37.17
N GLU A 614 -27.91 -29.31 -37.44
CA GLU A 614 -28.98 -30.29 -37.65
C GLU A 614 -28.75 -31.17 -38.90
N LYS A 615 -28.16 -30.62 -39.96
CA LYS A 615 -27.78 -31.41 -41.15
C LYS A 615 -26.65 -32.40 -40.87
N ARG A 616 -25.72 -32.06 -39.98
CA ARG A 616 -24.62 -32.95 -39.57
C ARG A 616 -25.07 -34.05 -38.62
N LEU A 617 -26.13 -33.82 -37.84
CA LEU A 617 -26.72 -34.83 -36.94
C LEU A 617 -27.66 -35.82 -37.64
N ARG A 618 -28.08 -35.54 -38.89
CA ARG A 618 -28.95 -36.42 -39.71
C ARG A 618 -28.21 -37.22 -40.78
N ARG A 619 -26.88 -37.08 -40.89
CA ARG A 619 -26.00 -37.98 -41.66
C ARG A 619 -25.30 -38.91 -40.68
#